data_AF-A0A4Y2KEI0-F1
#
_entry.id   AF-A0A4Y2KEI0-F1
#
_cell.length_a   1.000
_cell.length_b   1.000
_cell.length_c   1.000
_cell.angle_alpha   90.00
_cell.angle_beta   90.00
_cell.angle_gamma   90.00
#
_symmetry.space_group_name_H-M   'P 1'
#
loop_
_entity.id
_entity.type
_entity.pdbx_description
1 polymer ?
#
loop_
_entity_poly.entity_id
_entity_poly.type
_entity_poly.pdbx_seq_one_letter_code
_entity_poly.pdbx_strand_id
1 'polypeptide(L)'
;MMKNENFETKMETNERKTWESFKLIITSFLGNKTEPNYKSIVEEMIKQVKILGFSMSLNVHFLDSHLGYFPENLGAVSEEQGEIFHQDIKEMERGYQGKWNVIMIADYCWILQRDNPCKV
;
A
#
# COMPACT_ATOMS: atom_id res chain seq x y z
N MET A 1 -0.66 5.48 6.26
CA MET A 1 -1.97 5.57 5.58
C MET A 1 -3.14 5.94 6.50
N MET A 2 -3.08 5.71 7.83
CA MET A 2 -4.21 5.95 8.75
C MET A 2 -3.84 6.97 9.85
N LYS A 3 -3.54 8.21 9.45
CA LYS A 3 -3.05 9.23 10.42
C LYS A 3 -4.18 9.98 11.15
N ASN A 4 -5.43 9.79 10.74
CA ASN A 4 -6.56 10.55 11.27
C ASN A 4 -7.43 9.69 12.18
N GLU A 5 -7.22 9.80 13.49
CA GLU A 5 -7.97 9.07 14.52
C GLU A 5 -9.45 9.49 14.57
N ASN A 6 -9.78 10.72 14.15
CA ASN A 6 -11.16 11.22 14.12
C ASN A 6 -12.00 10.64 12.97
N PHE A 7 -11.42 9.81 12.10
CA PHE A 7 -12.18 9.17 11.02
C PHE A 7 -13.06 8.04 11.55
N GLU A 8 -12.57 7.27 12.51
CA GLU A 8 -13.27 6.10 13.06
C GLU A 8 -14.49 6.47 13.91
N THR A 9 -14.46 7.68 14.49
CA THR A 9 -15.58 8.21 15.30
C THR A 9 -16.80 8.56 14.46
N LYS A 10 -16.63 8.74 13.14
CA LYS A 10 -17.71 9.06 12.21
C LYS A 10 -18.38 7.83 11.58
N MET A 11 -17.80 6.63 11.76
CA MET A 11 -18.30 5.40 11.16
C MET A 11 -19.39 4.74 12.01
N GLU A 12 -20.36 4.15 11.33
CA GLU A 12 -21.32 3.25 11.96
C GLU A 12 -20.65 1.93 12.39
N THR A 13 -21.34 1.12 13.19
CA THR A 13 -20.77 -0.10 13.77
C THR A 13 -20.27 -1.09 12.71
N ASN A 14 -21.03 -1.30 11.63
CA ASN A 14 -20.65 -2.25 10.58
C ASN A 14 -19.53 -1.71 9.68
N GLU A 15 -19.54 -0.40 9.40
CA GLU A 15 -18.48 0.29 8.69
C GLU A 15 -17.17 0.20 9.47
N ARG A 16 -17.22 0.44 10.79
CA ARG A 16 -16.05 0.32 11.67
C ARG A 16 -15.49 -1.10 11.67
N LYS A 17 -16.34 -2.13 11.77
CA LYS A 17 -15.87 -3.54 11.69
C LYS A 17 -15.19 -3.85 10.36
N THR A 18 -15.73 -3.35 9.26
CA THR A 18 -15.15 -3.52 7.93
C THR A 18 -13.82 -2.77 7.83
N TRP A 19 -13.76 -1.55 8.37
CA TRP A 19 -12.54 -0.75 8.45
C TRP A 19 -11.44 -1.43 9.27
N GLU A 20 -11.74 -1.94 10.46
CA GLU A 20 -10.78 -2.71 11.27
C GLU A 20 -10.24 -3.94 10.51
N SER A 21 -11.10 -4.67 9.81
CA SER A 21 -10.70 -5.83 9.00
C SER A 21 -9.77 -5.42 7.84
N PHE A 22 -10.05 -4.28 7.21
CA PHE A 22 -9.18 -3.71 6.18
C PHE A 22 -7.84 -3.25 6.74
N LYS A 23 -7.81 -2.61 7.91
CA LYS A 23 -6.55 -2.23 8.59
C LYS A 23 -5.68 -3.46 8.86
N LEU A 24 -6.31 -4.56 9.29
CA LEU A 24 -5.62 -5.82 9.55
C LEU A 24 -4.98 -6.40 8.28
N ILE A 25 -5.63 -6.33 7.12
CA ILE A 25 -5.05 -6.80 5.85
C ILE A 25 -3.81 -6.00 5.46
N ILE A 26 -3.83 -4.67 5.68
CA ILE A 26 -2.69 -3.82 5.34
C ILE A 26 -1.44 -4.25 6.11
N THR A 27 -1.59 -4.60 7.38
CA THR A 27 -0.45 -5.00 8.22
C THR A 27 -0.07 -6.46 8.08
N SER A 28 -1.01 -7.35 7.77
CA SER A 28 -0.80 -8.81 7.76
C SER A 28 -0.59 -9.42 6.37
N PHE A 29 -0.99 -8.74 5.29
CA PHE A 29 -0.92 -9.28 3.93
C PHE A 29 -0.14 -8.38 2.98
N LEU A 30 -0.53 -7.10 2.88
CA LEU A 30 0.00 -6.17 1.87
C LEU A 30 1.39 -5.60 2.19
N GLY A 31 1.96 -5.95 3.35
CA GLY A 31 3.29 -5.51 3.75
C GLY A 31 4.43 -6.37 3.21
N ASN A 32 5.65 -6.05 3.64
CA ASN A 32 6.87 -6.83 3.35
C ASN A 32 6.90 -8.20 4.04
N LYS A 33 6.04 -8.41 5.04
CA LYS A 33 5.88 -9.69 5.74
C LYS A 33 4.42 -10.05 5.70
N THR A 34 4.14 -11.25 5.22
CA THR A 34 2.79 -11.81 5.23
C THR A 34 2.65 -12.77 6.40
N GLU A 35 1.57 -12.64 7.16
CA GLU A 35 1.23 -13.54 8.26
C GLU A 35 0.79 -14.90 7.71
N PRO A 36 1.15 -16.03 8.36
CA PRO A 36 0.75 -17.36 7.87
C PRO A 36 -0.76 -17.56 7.71
N ASN A 37 -1.57 -16.83 8.50
CA ASN A 37 -3.02 -16.90 8.48
C ASN A 37 -3.68 -15.83 7.59
N TYR A 38 -2.93 -15.13 6.72
CA TYR A 38 -3.45 -14.05 5.86
C TYR A 38 -4.70 -14.46 5.06
N LYS A 39 -4.80 -15.73 4.65
CA LYS A 39 -5.97 -16.23 3.90
C LYS A 39 -7.27 -16.05 4.67
N SER A 40 -7.29 -16.47 5.93
CA SER A 40 -8.46 -16.29 6.81
C SER A 40 -8.78 -14.81 7.06
N ILE A 41 -7.74 -13.96 7.15
CA ILE A 41 -7.91 -12.52 7.34
C ILE A 41 -8.58 -11.88 6.11
N VAL A 42 -8.14 -12.27 4.92
CA VAL A 42 -8.72 -11.80 3.65
C VAL A 42 -10.15 -12.28 3.46
N GLU A 43 -10.42 -13.56 3.72
CA GLU A 43 -11.77 -14.13 3.66
C GLU A 43 -12.74 -13.41 4.61
N GLU A 44 -12.31 -13.11 5.84
CA GLU A 44 -13.12 -12.40 6.82
C GLU A 44 -13.40 -10.95 6.37
N MET A 45 -12.41 -10.22 5.82
CA MET A 45 -12.67 -8.88 5.27
C MET A 45 -13.67 -8.92 4.11
N ILE A 46 -13.53 -9.86 3.17
CA ILE A 46 -14.45 -9.99 2.03
C ILE A 46 -15.87 -10.25 2.53
N LYS A 47 -16.03 -11.06 3.58
CA LYS A 47 -17.31 -11.28 4.24
C LYS A 47 -17.87 -9.99 4.87
N GLN A 48 -17.06 -9.19 5.56
CA GLN A 48 -17.50 -7.90 6.11
C GLN A 48 -17.93 -6.93 5.02
N VAL A 49 -17.20 -6.85 3.90
CA VAL A 49 -17.57 -6.03 2.73
C VAL A 49 -18.90 -6.49 2.12
N LYS A 50 -19.13 -7.80 2.01
CA LYS A 50 -20.41 -8.38 1.54
C LYS A 50 -21.57 -8.05 2.50
N ILE A 51 -21.35 -8.11 3.81
CA ILE A 51 -22.35 -7.73 4.83
C ILE A 51 -22.70 -6.24 4.73
N LEU A 52 -21.73 -5.38 4.44
CA LEU A 52 -21.95 -3.95 4.27
C LEU A 52 -22.80 -3.61 3.02
N GLY A 53 -23.04 -4.59 2.14
CA GLY A 53 -23.76 -4.38 0.88
C GLY A 53 -22.97 -3.58 -0.15
N PHE A 54 -21.65 -3.45 0.02
CA PHE A 54 -20.80 -2.73 -0.91
C PHE A 54 -20.61 -3.54 -2.20
N SER A 55 -20.75 -2.88 -3.35
CA SER A 55 -20.41 -3.49 -4.65
C SER A 55 -18.92 -3.84 -4.65
N MET A 56 -18.57 -5.11 -4.84
CA MET A 56 -17.16 -5.52 -4.90
C MET A 56 -16.46 -4.77 -6.03
N SER A 57 -15.45 -3.98 -5.68
CA SER A 57 -14.57 -3.39 -6.67
C SER A 57 -13.80 -4.49 -7.39
N LEU A 58 -13.26 -4.18 -8.57
CA LEU A 58 -12.43 -5.10 -9.34
C LEU A 58 -11.28 -5.69 -8.49
N ASN A 59 -10.67 -4.87 -7.63
CA ASN A 59 -9.57 -5.29 -6.76
C ASN A 59 -10.03 -6.28 -5.68
N VAL A 60 -11.19 -6.06 -5.06
CA VAL A 60 -11.75 -7.00 -4.07
C VAL A 60 -12.12 -8.32 -4.75
N HIS A 61 -12.71 -8.26 -5.96
CA HIS A 61 -13.02 -9.45 -6.73
C HIS A 61 -11.76 -10.23 -7.14
N PHE A 62 -10.72 -9.54 -7.59
CA PHE A 62 -9.43 -10.15 -7.91
C PHE A 62 -8.82 -10.83 -6.68
N LEU A 63 -8.88 -10.17 -5.53
CA LEU A 63 -8.39 -10.71 -4.26
C LEU A 63 -9.17 -11.97 -3.84
N ASP A 64 -10.52 -11.98 -3.95
CA ASP A 64 -11.38 -13.16 -3.66
C ASP A 64 -11.06 -14.32 -4.61
N SER A 65 -10.90 -14.05 -5.91
CA SER A 65 -10.76 -15.08 -6.95
C SER A 65 -9.34 -15.64 -7.06
N HIS A 66 -8.33 -14.84 -6.75
CA HIS A 66 -6.93 -15.15 -7.06
C HIS A 66 -6.00 -15.10 -5.84
N LEU A 67 -6.54 -15.20 -4.62
CA LEU A 67 -5.76 -15.14 -3.39
C LEU A 67 -4.58 -16.15 -3.36
N GLY A 68 -4.76 -17.32 -3.97
CA GLY A 68 -3.75 -18.37 -4.03
C GLY A 68 -2.57 -18.11 -4.98
N TYR A 69 -2.66 -17.11 -5.85
CA TYR A 69 -1.59 -16.75 -6.80
C TYR A 69 -0.58 -15.76 -6.21
N PHE A 70 -0.90 -15.14 -5.08
CA PHE A 70 -0.02 -14.15 -4.49
C PHE A 70 1.22 -14.81 -3.84
N PRO A 71 2.43 -14.25 -4.06
CA PRO A 71 3.61 -14.71 -3.37
C PRO A 71 3.56 -14.35 -1.89
N GLU A 72 4.35 -15.05 -1.08
CA GLU A 72 4.43 -14.84 0.38
C GLU A 72 5.03 -13.48 0.76
N ASN A 73 5.75 -12.81 -0.15
CA ASN A 73 6.24 -11.45 0.06
C ASN A 73 5.72 -10.53 -1.04
N LEU A 74 4.60 -9.86 -0.75
CA LEU A 74 3.99 -8.90 -1.68
C LEU A 74 4.81 -7.63 -1.84
N GLY A 75 5.42 -7.14 -0.77
CA GLY A 75 6.24 -5.93 -0.82
C GLY A 75 7.44 -6.07 -1.76
N ALA A 76 7.98 -7.27 -1.95
CA ALA A 76 9.07 -7.51 -2.91
C ALA A 76 8.65 -7.43 -4.38
N VAL A 77 7.36 -7.58 -4.69
CA VAL A 77 6.81 -7.57 -6.05
C VAL A 77 5.85 -6.42 -6.29
N SER A 78 5.68 -5.52 -5.30
CA SER A 78 4.78 -4.38 -5.40
C SER A 78 5.42 -3.28 -6.25
N GLU A 79 4.55 -2.47 -6.87
CA GLU A 79 4.95 -1.24 -7.56
C GLU A 79 5.25 -0.08 -6.59
N GLU A 80 5.35 -0.34 -5.27
CA GLU A 80 5.57 0.70 -4.26
C GLU A 80 6.81 1.53 -4.55
N GLN A 81 7.91 0.89 -4.98
CA GLN A 81 9.13 1.60 -5.36
C GLN A 81 8.96 2.47 -6.61
N GLY A 82 8.16 2.02 -7.58
CA GLY A 82 7.84 2.81 -8.77
C GLY A 82 7.00 4.05 -8.41
N GLU A 83 6.02 3.90 -7.54
CA GLU A 83 5.19 5.01 -7.06
C GLU A 83 5.99 6.03 -6.22
N ILE A 84 6.92 5.56 -5.38
CA ILE A 84 7.86 6.43 -4.64
C ILE A 84 8.74 7.19 -5.64
N PHE A 85 9.31 6.51 -6.63
CA PHE A 85 10.11 7.15 -7.68
C PHE A 85 9.33 8.26 -8.39
N HIS A 86 8.08 8.02 -8.77
CA HIS A 86 7.25 9.06 -9.41
C HIS A 86 7.01 10.28 -8.50
N GLN A 87 6.81 10.07 -7.20
CA GLN A 87 6.66 11.17 -6.24
C GLN A 87 7.97 11.95 -6.05
N ASP A 88 9.09 11.26 -5.89
CA ASP A 88 10.40 11.88 -5.74
C ASP A 88 10.77 12.71 -6.98
N ILE A 89 10.58 12.16 -8.17
CA ILE A 89 10.85 12.87 -9.43
C ILE A 89 9.99 14.12 -9.55
N LYS A 90 8.69 14.04 -9.23
CA LYS A 90 7.80 15.21 -9.24
C LYS A 90 8.30 16.32 -8.31
N GLU A 91 8.77 15.96 -7.12
CA GLU A 91 9.33 16.91 -6.16
C GLU A 91 10.66 17.50 -6.62
N MET A 92 11.52 16.68 -7.23
CA MET A 92 12.77 17.14 -7.83
C MET A 92 12.51 18.09 -8.99
N GLU A 93 11.65 17.75 -9.94
CA GLU A 93 11.31 18.63 -11.06
C GLU A 93 10.82 20.00 -10.57
N ARG A 94 10.01 20.03 -9.50
CA ARG A 94 9.60 21.29 -8.86
C ARG A 94 10.80 22.10 -8.34
N GLY A 95 11.77 21.46 -7.69
CA GLY A 95 13.00 22.08 -7.22
C GLY A 95 13.89 22.64 -8.35
N TYR A 96 13.89 21.99 -9.51
CA TYR A 96 14.66 22.38 -10.69
C TYR A 96 13.85 23.24 -11.68
N GLN A 97 12.70 23.80 -11.26
CA GLN A 97 11.83 24.65 -12.08
C GLN A 97 11.33 23.99 -13.37
N GLY A 98 11.06 22.68 -13.32
CA GLY A 98 10.62 21.87 -14.46
C GLY A 98 11.75 21.54 -15.44
N LYS A 99 13.01 21.83 -15.11
CA LYS A 99 14.16 21.50 -15.98
C LYS A 99 14.60 20.07 -15.71
N TRP A 100 14.35 19.21 -16.68
CA TRP A 100 14.92 17.87 -16.71
C TRP A 100 16.35 17.94 -17.27
N ASN A 101 17.36 17.72 -16.42
CA ASN A 101 18.76 17.73 -16.85
C ASN A 101 19.56 16.56 -16.23
N VAL A 102 20.73 16.27 -16.79
CA VAL A 102 21.61 15.18 -16.33
C VAL A 102 22.04 15.38 -14.86
N ILE A 103 22.15 16.63 -14.41
CA ILE A 103 22.54 16.98 -13.04
C ILE A 103 21.44 16.56 -12.05
N MET A 104 20.17 16.76 -12.39
CA MET A 104 19.03 16.37 -11.57
C MET A 104 18.98 14.86 -11.35
N ILE A 105 19.22 14.06 -12.40
CA ILE A 105 19.29 12.59 -12.27
C ILE A 105 20.53 12.18 -11.47
N ALA A 106 21.67 12.85 -11.65
CA ALA A 106 22.87 12.59 -10.85
C ALA A 106 22.64 12.88 -9.35
N ASP A 107 21.99 14.01 -9.04
CA ASP A 107 21.61 14.39 -7.67
C ASP A 107 20.59 13.41 -7.08
N TYR A 108 19.65 12.91 -7.89
CA TYR A 108 18.71 11.86 -7.46
C TYR A 108 19.43 10.57 -7.08
N CYS A 109 20.31 10.08 -7.96
CA CYS A 109 21.13 8.90 -7.69
C CYS A 109 21.99 9.09 -6.43
N TRP A 110 22.52 10.30 -6.21
CA TRP A 110 23.29 10.63 -5.01
C TRP A 110 22.44 10.57 -3.73
N ILE A 111 21.23 11.14 -3.75
CA ILE A 111 20.29 11.09 -2.62
C ILE A 111 19.94 9.64 -2.29
N LEU A 112 19.57 8.84 -3.29
CA LEU A 112 19.29 7.42 -3.11
C LEU A 112 20.47 6.65 -2.51
N GLN A 113 21.71 6.99 -2.93
CA GLN A 113 22.91 6.33 -2.42
C GLN A 113 23.21 6.71 -0.97
N ARG A 114 22.97 7.97 -0.59
CA ARG A 114 23.16 8.49 0.78
C ARG A 114 22.15 7.90 1.75
N ASP A 115 20.90 7.80 1.30
CA ASP A 115 19.78 7.41 2.17
C ASP A 115 19.60 5.87 2.21
N ASN A 116 20.46 5.11 1.52
CA ASN A 116 20.45 3.65 1.55
C ASN A 116 21.06 3.10 2.86
N PRO A 117 20.26 2.47 3.74
CA PRO A 117 20.72 1.97 5.04
C PRO A 117 21.63 0.73 4.94
N CYS A 118 21.77 0.12 3.75
CA CYS A 118 22.57 -1.09 3.56
C CYS A 118 24.07 -0.84 3.34
N LYS A 119 24.55 0.39 3.47
CA LYS A 119 25.99 0.70 3.49
C LYS A 119 26.43 1.09 4.91
N VAL A 120 26.89 0.09 5.66
CA VAL A 120 27.85 0.24 6.78
C VAL A 120 29.18 -0.33 6.31
#